data_AF-A0A962SSR0-F1
#
_entry.id   AF-A0A962SSR0-F1
#
_cell.length_a   1.000
_cell.length_b   1.000
_cell.length_c   1.000
_cell.angle_alpha   90.00
_cell.angle_beta   90.00
_cell.angle_gamma   90.00
#
_symmetry.space_group_name_H-M   'P 1'
#
loop_
_entity.id
_entity.type
_entity.pdbx_description
1 polymer ?
#
loop_
_entity_poly.entity_id
_entity_poly.type
_entity_poly.pdbx_seq_one_letter_code
_entity_poly.pdbx_strand_id
1 'polypeptide(L)'
;IMEYLDERFPHPPLMPVDPVSKASSRLFLHRVDHDWYRLMDQILAGGKQAAKARKELRESLTVTAPVFASKPFFMNSEFSLVDCAIGPLLWRLPMLGVELPAQAKAVNDYAKSLFARQSFKDSLTELEEDMRE
;
A
#
# COMPACT_ATOMS: atom_id res chain seq x y z
N ILE A 1 -1.20 12.40 11.45
CA ILE A 1 0.11 12.94 10.98
C ILE A 1 0.06 13.22 9.48
N MET A 2 -0.20 12.23 8.62
CA MET A 2 -0.19 12.41 7.15
C MET A 2 -1.09 13.53 6.63
N GLU A 3 -2.37 13.60 7.05
CA GLU A 3 -3.28 14.68 6.61
C GLU A 3 -2.79 16.07 7.05
N TYR A 4 -2.20 16.19 8.24
CA TYR A 4 -1.63 17.44 8.71
C TYR A 4 -0.45 17.89 7.84
N LEU A 5 0.42 16.96 7.44
CA LEU A 5 1.55 17.28 6.56
C LEU A 5 1.08 17.74 5.18
N ASP A 6 0.06 17.09 4.62
CA ASP A 6 -0.54 17.46 3.34
C ASP A 6 -1.20 18.85 3.40
N GLU A 7 -1.91 19.17 4.49
CA GLU A 7 -2.52 20.49 4.68
C GLU A 7 -1.48 21.58 4.97
N ARG A 8 -0.40 21.24 5.68
CA ARG A 8 0.66 22.19 6.05
C ARG A 8 1.63 22.48 4.91
N PHE A 9 1.86 21.50 4.04
CA PHE A 9 2.76 21.52 2.89
C PHE A 9 2.01 21.05 1.62
N PRO A 10 1.16 21.89 1.02
CA PRO A 10 0.18 21.48 0.00
C PRO A 10 0.78 21.17 -1.38
N HIS A 11 2.10 21.12 -1.52
CA HIS A 11 2.79 20.95 -2.79
C HIS A 11 3.87 19.87 -2.72
N PRO A 12 3.78 18.81 -3.54
CA PRO A 12 2.61 18.43 -4.35
C PRO A 12 1.43 17.95 -3.47
N PRO A 13 0.16 18.18 -3.86
CA PRO A 13 -0.98 17.72 -3.08
C PRO A 13 -1.07 16.19 -3.12
N LEU A 14 -1.23 15.56 -1.96
CA LEU A 14 -1.38 14.11 -1.82
C LEU A 14 -2.83 13.69 -1.53
N MET A 15 -3.73 14.65 -1.33
CA MET A 15 -5.17 14.42 -1.27
C MET A 15 -5.91 15.21 -2.35
N PRO A 16 -7.02 14.68 -2.88
CA PRO A 16 -7.89 15.44 -3.77
C PRO A 16 -8.44 16.70 -3.11
N VAL A 17 -8.58 17.77 -3.90
CA VAL A 17 -9.20 19.04 -3.46
C VAL A 17 -10.72 18.93 -3.41
N ASP A 18 -11.32 18.21 -4.35
CA ASP A 18 -12.75 17.96 -4.41
C ASP A 18 -13.23 17.18 -3.16
N PRO A 19 -14.27 17.66 -2.43
CA PRO A 19 -14.71 17.04 -1.19
C PRO A 19 -15.12 15.57 -1.31
N VAL A 20 -15.77 15.18 -2.42
CA VAL A 20 -16.23 13.80 -2.63
C VAL A 20 -15.04 12.86 -2.86
N SER A 21 -14.09 13.31 -3.67
CA SER A 21 -12.85 12.60 -3.94
C SER A 21 -11.99 12.50 -2.67
N LYS A 22 -11.90 13.57 -1.87
CA LYS A 22 -11.19 13.57 -0.57
C LYS A 22 -11.82 12.58 0.40
N ALA A 23 -13.15 12.52 0.48
CA ALA A 23 -13.87 11.55 1.31
C ALA A 23 -13.61 10.10 0.84
N SER A 24 -13.55 9.88 -0.47
CA SER A 24 -13.25 8.56 -1.06
C SER A 24 -11.81 8.13 -0.75
N SER A 25 -10.82 9.03 -0.85
CA SER A 25 -9.44 8.73 -0.43
C SER A 25 -9.35 8.36 1.05
N ARG A 26 -10.08 9.06 1.94
CA ARG A 26 -10.15 8.71 3.37
C ARG A 26 -10.79 7.34 3.60
N LEU A 27 -11.84 7.00 2.86
CA LEU A 27 -12.44 5.68 2.91
C LEU A 27 -11.45 4.59 2.47
N PHE A 28 -10.68 4.83 1.40
CA PHE A 28 -9.66 3.89 0.97
C PHE A 28 -8.53 3.72 1.99
N LEU A 29 -8.06 4.81 2.61
CA LEU A 29 -7.09 4.74 3.72
C LEU A 29 -7.62 3.87 4.87
N HIS A 30 -8.86 4.10 5.30
CA HIS A 30 -9.49 3.29 6.35
C HIS A 30 -9.58 1.81 5.96
N ARG A 31 -9.92 1.51 4.70
CA ARG A 31 -9.99 0.13 4.22
C ARG A 31 -8.62 -0.53 4.15
N VAL A 32 -7.59 0.17 3.67
CA VAL A 32 -6.21 -0.33 3.65
C VAL A 32 -5.76 -0.69 5.07
N ASP A 33 -6.05 0.18 6.04
CA ASP A 33 -5.73 -0.06 7.45
C ASP A 33 -6.44 -1.32 7.99
N HIS A 34 -7.76 -1.36 7.85
CA HIS A 34 -8.60 -2.43 8.40
C HIS A 34 -8.42 -3.78 7.70
N ASP A 35 -8.28 -3.77 6.38
CA ASP A 35 -8.27 -4.98 5.56
C ASP A 35 -6.85 -5.54 5.40
N TRP A 36 -5.81 -4.70 5.40
CA TRP A 36 -4.43 -5.14 5.14
C TRP A 36 -3.47 -4.93 6.30
N TYR A 37 -3.41 -3.73 6.90
CA TYR A 37 -2.49 -3.48 8.03
C TYR A 37 -2.83 -4.33 9.25
N ARG A 38 -4.12 -4.49 9.57
CA ARG A 38 -4.57 -5.42 10.62
C ARG A 38 -4.03 -6.85 10.42
N LEU A 39 -3.97 -7.33 9.17
CA LEU A 39 -3.43 -8.65 8.85
C LEU A 39 -1.90 -8.66 8.95
N MET A 40 -1.23 -7.61 8.47
CA MET A 40 0.21 -7.44 8.61
C MET A 40 0.63 -7.49 10.08
N ASP A 41 -0.05 -6.76 10.97
CA ASP A 41 0.23 -6.75 12.40
C ASP A 41 0.06 -8.14 13.02
N GLN A 42 -0.96 -8.89 12.61
CA GLN A 42 -1.15 -10.28 13.03
C GLN A 42 -0.04 -11.21 12.55
N ILE A 43 0.53 -10.97 11.36
CA ILE A 43 1.65 -11.73 10.82
C ILE A 43 2.92 -11.42 11.64
N LEU A 44 3.18 -10.14 11.90
CA LEU A 44 4.34 -9.65 12.65
C LEU A 44 4.31 -10.07 14.13
N ALA A 45 3.13 -10.11 14.74
CA ALA A 45 2.95 -10.64 16.10
C ALA A 45 3.23 -12.15 16.20
N GLY A 46 3.16 -12.87 15.08
CA GLY A 46 3.46 -14.31 15.01
C GLY A 46 2.39 -15.21 15.64
N GLY A 47 2.81 -16.42 16.01
CA GLY A 47 1.94 -17.40 16.66
C GLY A 47 0.94 -18.11 15.73
N LYS A 48 -0.10 -18.71 16.33
CA LYS A 48 -1.03 -19.61 15.62
C LYS A 48 -1.85 -18.94 14.51
N GLN A 49 -2.07 -17.62 14.59
CA GLN A 49 -2.89 -16.88 13.62
C GLN A 49 -2.11 -16.37 12.42
N ALA A 50 -0.78 -16.25 12.50
CA ALA A 50 0.04 -15.64 11.45
C ALA A 50 -0.09 -16.36 10.09
N ALA A 51 -0.15 -17.69 10.08
CA ALA A 51 -0.32 -18.46 8.84
C ALA A 51 -1.67 -18.17 8.16
N LYS A 52 -2.74 -18.01 8.95
CA LYS A 52 -4.07 -17.63 8.44
C LYS A 52 -4.05 -16.21 7.90
N ALA A 53 -3.45 -15.27 8.63
CA ALA A 53 -3.36 -13.87 8.21
C ALA A 53 -2.56 -13.69 6.91
N ARG A 54 -1.44 -14.42 6.72
CA ARG A 54 -0.71 -14.45 5.43
C ARG A 54 -1.59 -14.88 4.27
N LYS A 55 -2.37 -15.95 4.47
CA LYS A 55 -3.29 -16.47 3.44
C LYS A 55 -4.38 -15.43 3.12
N GLU A 56 -4.99 -14.85 4.14
CA GLU A 56 -6.05 -13.84 3.98
C GLU A 56 -5.53 -12.58 3.28
N LEU A 57 -4.32 -12.11 3.64
CA LEU A 57 -3.69 -10.96 3.00
C LEU A 57 -3.39 -11.24 1.51
N ARG A 58 -2.83 -12.42 1.22
CA ARG A 58 -2.58 -12.86 -0.16
C ARG A 58 -3.86 -12.89 -0.99
N GLU A 59 -4.92 -13.50 -0.45
CA GLU A 59 -6.22 -13.60 -1.13
C GLU A 59 -6.84 -12.21 -1.36
N SER A 60 -6.83 -11.36 -0.34
CA SER A 60 -7.37 -9.99 -0.40
C SER A 60 -6.67 -9.15 -1.48
N LEU A 61 -5.33 -9.17 -1.53
CA LEU A 61 -4.56 -8.47 -2.56
C LEU A 61 -4.82 -9.05 -3.96
N THR A 62 -4.95 -10.38 -4.06
CA THR A 62 -5.24 -11.06 -5.35
C THR A 62 -6.62 -10.69 -5.89
N VAL A 63 -7.65 -10.69 -5.04
CA VAL A 63 -9.02 -10.30 -5.42
C VAL A 63 -9.08 -8.82 -5.81
N THR A 64 -8.28 -7.98 -5.15
CA THR A 64 -8.24 -6.53 -5.41
C THR A 64 -7.37 -6.19 -6.63
N ALA A 65 -6.62 -7.13 -7.21
CA ALA A 65 -5.70 -6.88 -8.32
C ALA A 65 -6.28 -6.09 -9.50
N PRO A 66 -7.53 -6.30 -9.96
CA PRO A 66 -8.11 -5.50 -11.05
C PRO A 66 -8.22 -4.00 -10.72
N VAL A 67 -8.36 -3.64 -9.45
CA VAL A 67 -8.42 -2.24 -8.99
C VAL A 67 -7.09 -1.53 -9.23
N PHE A 68 -5.97 -2.22 -8.99
CA PHE A 68 -4.63 -1.69 -9.24
C PHE A 68 -4.34 -1.47 -10.73
N ALA A 69 -5.05 -2.15 -11.63
CA ALA A 69 -4.94 -1.95 -13.08
C ALA A 69 -5.85 -0.83 -13.61
N SER A 70 -6.79 -0.32 -12.81
CA SER A 70 -7.80 0.63 -13.27
C SER A 70 -7.25 2.02 -13.59
N LYS A 71 -6.24 2.45 -12.85
CA LYS A 71 -5.59 3.77 -12.96
C LYS A 71 -4.11 3.66 -12.58
N PRO A 72 -3.27 4.66 -12.91
CA PRO A 72 -1.83 4.63 -12.60
C PRO A 72 -1.52 4.57 -11.10
N PHE A 73 -2.38 5.17 -10.27
CA PHE A 73 -2.31 5.17 -8.82
C PHE A 73 -3.59 4.57 -8.24
N PHE A 74 -3.59 4.15 -6.97
CA PHE A 74 -4.70 3.38 -6.42
C PHE A 74 -6.02 4.18 -6.44
N MET A 75 -6.92 3.84 -7.37
CA MET A 75 -8.18 4.54 -7.64
C MET A 75 -8.04 6.03 -8.02
N ASN A 76 -6.81 6.51 -8.28
CA ASN A 76 -6.50 7.89 -8.57
C ASN A 76 -5.62 8.04 -9.84
N SER A 77 -5.74 9.18 -10.51
CA SER A 77 -4.91 9.50 -11.69
C SER A 77 -3.55 10.08 -11.28
N GLU A 78 -3.45 10.61 -10.06
CA GLU A 78 -2.25 11.21 -9.48
C GLU A 78 -1.86 10.49 -8.18
N PHE A 79 -0.58 10.57 -7.82
CA PHE A 79 -0.03 9.98 -6.61
C PHE A 79 -0.65 10.62 -5.36
N SER A 80 -1.01 9.81 -4.36
CA SER A 80 -1.79 10.25 -3.20
C SER A 80 -1.36 9.57 -1.89
N LEU A 81 -1.93 10.03 -0.77
CA LEU A 81 -1.72 9.42 0.54
C LEU A 81 -2.13 7.94 0.58
N VAL A 82 -3.08 7.52 -0.26
CA VAL A 82 -3.47 6.11 -0.35
C VAL A 82 -2.29 5.28 -0.85
N ASP A 83 -1.56 5.76 -1.86
CA ASP A 83 -0.38 5.09 -2.39
C ASP A 83 0.76 5.07 -1.35
N CYS A 84 0.94 6.17 -0.61
CA CYS A 84 1.86 6.24 0.54
C CYS A 84 1.52 5.20 1.61
N ALA A 85 0.24 4.92 1.85
CA ALA A 85 -0.18 3.88 2.79
C ALA A 85 0.03 2.48 2.23
N ILE A 86 -0.16 2.25 0.93
CA ILE A 86 -0.04 0.91 0.34
C ILE A 86 1.42 0.49 0.13
N GLY A 87 2.28 1.43 -0.26
CA GLY A 87 3.68 1.16 -0.63
C GLY A 87 4.48 0.38 0.43
N PRO A 88 4.52 0.82 1.70
CA PRO A 88 5.25 0.14 2.76
C PRO A 88 4.79 -1.30 2.99
N LEU A 89 3.49 -1.57 2.87
CA LEU A 89 2.91 -2.91 2.99
C LEU A 89 3.34 -3.80 1.82
N LEU A 90 3.23 -3.30 0.59
CA LEU A 90 3.68 -4.04 -0.59
C LEU A 90 5.19 -4.31 -0.54
N TRP A 91 5.99 -3.37 -0.04
CA TRP A 91 7.44 -3.52 0.12
C TRP A 91 7.78 -4.71 1.03
N ARG A 92 7.04 -4.88 2.13
CA ARG A 92 7.29 -5.91 3.14
C ARG A 92 6.78 -7.31 2.80
N LEU A 93 6.03 -7.51 1.71
CA LEU A 93 5.45 -8.81 1.37
C LEU A 93 6.44 -10.01 1.43
N PRO A 94 7.69 -9.91 0.92
CA PRO A 94 8.66 -11.01 1.03
C PRO A 94 8.99 -11.37 2.48
N MET A 95 9.27 -10.37 3.32
CA MET A 95 9.55 -10.54 4.75
C MET A 95 8.35 -11.08 5.54
N LEU A 96 7.13 -10.75 5.11
CA LEU A 96 5.89 -11.32 5.65
C LEU A 96 5.63 -12.77 5.21
N GLY A 97 6.41 -13.31 4.26
CA GLY A 97 6.20 -14.63 3.67
C GLY A 97 4.94 -14.69 2.81
N VAL A 98 4.60 -13.59 2.14
CA VAL A 98 3.43 -13.46 1.27
C VAL A 98 3.87 -13.37 -0.19
N GLU A 99 3.69 -14.47 -0.91
CA GLU A 99 3.95 -14.53 -2.35
C GLU A 99 2.64 -14.36 -3.13
N LEU A 100 2.59 -13.34 -3.98
CA LEU A 100 1.44 -13.05 -4.82
C LEU A 100 1.43 -13.97 -6.06
N PRO A 101 0.28 -14.56 -6.41
CA PRO A 101 0.19 -15.45 -7.57
C PRO A 101 0.17 -14.66 -8.89
N ALA A 102 0.30 -15.35 -10.03
CA ALA A 102 0.32 -14.72 -11.35
C ALA A 102 -0.93 -13.85 -11.65
N GLN A 103 -2.09 -14.21 -11.09
CA GLN A 103 -3.33 -13.45 -11.22
C GLN A 103 -3.24 -12.06 -10.57
N ALA A 104 -2.35 -11.87 -9.60
CA ALA A 104 -2.09 -10.59 -8.94
C ALA A 104 -1.01 -9.77 -9.64
N LYS A 105 -0.72 -10.04 -10.92
CA LYS A 105 0.28 -9.30 -11.71
C LYS A 105 0.12 -7.78 -11.63
N ALA A 106 -1.13 -7.29 -11.69
CA ALA A 106 -1.40 -5.85 -11.59
C ALA A 106 -0.91 -5.22 -10.27
N VAL A 107 -0.98 -5.97 -9.15
CA VAL A 107 -0.45 -5.51 -7.85
C VAL A 107 1.08 -5.41 -7.91
N ASN A 108 1.74 -6.42 -8.50
CA ASN A 108 3.19 -6.43 -8.65
C ASN A 108 3.68 -5.30 -9.59
N ASP A 109 2.98 -5.05 -10.69
CA ASP A 109 3.33 -3.99 -11.63
C ASP A 109 3.13 -2.60 -11.00
N TYR A 110 2.04 -2.40 -10.26
CA TYR A 110 1.82 -1.21 -9.44
C TYR A 110 2.90 -1.03 -8.36
N ALA A 111 3.28 -2.10 -7.65
CA ALA A 111 4.33 -2.04 -6.64
C ALA A 111 5.66 -1.59 -7.26
N LYS A 112 6.02 -2.16 -8.41
CA LYS A 112 7.25 -1.80 -9.13
C LYS A 112 7.25 -0.34 -9.58
N SER A 113 6.15 0.17 -10.11
CA SER A 113 6.07 1.58 -10.52
C SER A 113 6.18 2.52 -9.33
N LEU A 114 5.59 2.15 -8.18
CA LEU A 114 5.69 2.89 -6.94
C LEU A 114 7.11 2.90 -6.39
N PHE A 115 7.79 1.75 -6.33
CA PHE A 115 9.15 1.61 -5.83
C PHE A 115 10.20 2.29 -6.72
N ALA A 116 9.90 2.45 -8.01
CA ALA A 116 10.80 3.14 -8.94
C ALA A 116 10.87 4.66 -8.69
N ARG A 117 9.90 5.25 -7.98
CA ARG A 117 9.85 6.68 -7.69
C ARG A 117 11.00 7.11 -6.78
N GLN A 118 11.65 8.22 -7.12
CA GLN A 118 12.74 8.76 -6.31
C GLN A 118 12.30 9.01 -4.85
N SER A 119 11.11 9.59 -4.66
CA SER A 119 10.56 9.83 -3.32
C SER A 119 10.34 8.57 -2.49
N PHE A 120 10.10 7.42 -3.13
CA PHE A 120 9.96 6.15 -2.43
C PHE A 120 11.34 5.62 -2.02
N LYS A 121 12.30 5.62 -2.94
CA LYS A 121 13.69 5.23 -2.66
C LYS A 121 14.30 6.06 -1.54
N ASP A 122 14.16 7.38 -1.61
CA ASP A 122 14.66 8.31 -0.58
C ASP A 122 13.97 8.14 0.78
N SER A 123 12.80 7.48 0.82
CA SER A 123 12.07 7.23 2.07
C SER A 123 12.50 5.95 2.79
N LEU A 124 13.23 5.05 2.11
CA LEU A 124 13.68 3.80 2.69
C LEU A 124 14.85 4.05 3.65
N THR A 125 14.76 3.43 4.82
CA THR A 125 15.93 3.27 5.71
C THR A 125 16.83 2.14 5.21
N GLU A 126 18.10 2.12 5.62
CA GLU A 126 19.04 1.02 5.30
C GLU A 126 18.43 -0.35 5.63
N LEU A 127 17.78 -0.47 6.80
CA LEU A 127 17.10 -1.70 7.22
C LEU A 127 15.93 -2.10 6.30
N GLU A 128 15.27 -1.14 5.66
CA GLU A 128 14.18 -1.41 4.72
C GLU A 128 14.70 -1.75 3.33
N GLU A 129 15.80 -1.15 2.88
CA GLU A 129 16.47 -1.51 1.63
C GLU A 129 16.91 -2.98 1.67
N ASP A 130 17.57 -3.39 2.76
CA ASP A 130 18.03 -4.77 3.01
C ASP A 130 16.89 -5.82 3.02
N MET A 131 15.62 -5.41 3.16
CA MET A 131 14.49 -6.36 3.12
C MET A 131 14.27 -6.99 1.74
N ARG A 132 14.89 -6.43 0.70
CA ARG A 132 14.69 -6.84 -0.69
C ARG A 132 15.97 -7.08 -1.48
N GLU A 133 17.13 -6.89 -0.86
CA GLU A 133 18.42 -7.38 -1.37
C GLU A 133 18.58 -8.89 -1.08
#